data_AF-T1G2C7-F1
#
_entry.id   AF-T1G2C7-F1
#
_cell.length_a   1.000
_cell.length_b   1.000
_cell.length_c   1.000
_cell.angle_alpha   90.00
_cell.angle_beta   90.00
_cell.angle_gamma   90.00
#
_symmetry.space_group_name_H-M   'P 1'
#
loop_
_entity.id
_entity.type
_entity.pdbx_description
1 polymer ?
#
loop_
_entity_poly.entity_id
_entity_poly.type
_entity_poly.pdbx_seq_one_letter_code
_entity_poly.pdbx_strand_id
1 'polypeptide(L)'
;MIGGCCVCSDDRGYDENPIVYCDGHGCNVAVHQACYGIITVPSGPWFCRKCESQERAARVRCELCPHKEGALKRTDAGGWCHVVCALYIPEVSFGSINSMEPIILKKVPQDRYNKVFVFIISN
;
A
#
# COMPACT_ATOMS: atom_id res chain seq x y z
N MET A 1 -17.63 6.89 -3.52
CA MET A 1 -16.98 6.50 -2.24
C MET A 1 -17.27 5.04 -2.05
N ILE A 2 -16.31 4.16 -2.39
CA ILE A 2 -16.45 2.72 -2.19
C ILE A 2 -15.92 2.49 -0.77
N GLY A 3 -16.82 2.22 0.18
CA GLY A 3 -16.44 1.83 1.53
C GLY A 3 -15.80 0.45 1.48
N GLY A 4 -14.56 0.31 1.95
CA GLY A 4 -13.88 -0.97 1.97
C GLY A 4 -12.36 -0.85 1.99
N CYS A 5 -11.70 -1.99 2.12
CA CYS A 5 -10.25 -2.09 2.15
C CYS A 5 -9.64 -1.90 0.75
N CYS A 6 -8.81 -0.89 0.58
CA CYS A 6 -8.16 -0.58 -0.71
C CYS A 6 -7.04 -1.58 -1.10
N VAL A 7 -6.87 -2.69 -0.36
CA VAL A 7 -5.89 -3.75 -0.65
C VAL A 7 -6.59 -5.02 -1.14
N CYS A 8 -7.62 -5.50 -0.44
CA CYS A 8 -8.32 -6.74 -0.77
C CYS A 8 -9.68 -6.55 -1.46
N SER A 9 -10.19 -5.32 -1.54
CA SER A 9 -11.51 -4.98 -2.10
C SER A 9 -12.72 -5.53 -1.33
N ASP A 10 -12.52 -6.09 -0.14
CA ASP A 10 -13.61 -6.45 0.78
C ASP A 10 -14.09 -5.19 1.52
N ASP A 11 -15.42 -5.01 1.57
CA ASP A 11 -16.11 -3.88 2.18
C ASP A 11 -16.40 -4.07 3.68
N ARG A 12 -16.20 -5.27 4.22
CA ARG A 12 -16.55 -5.63 5.60
C ARG A 12 -15.34 -5.57 6.51
N GLY A 13 -15.46 -4.89 7.65
CA GLY A 13 -14.56 -5.07 8.79
C GLY A 13 -15.02 -6.26 9.64
N TYR A 14 -14.05 -6.98 10.23
CA TYR A 14 -14.29 -8.08 11.15
C TYR A 14 -13.77 -7.72 12.54
N ASP A 15 -14.30 -8.33 13.61
CA ASP A 15 -13.89 -8.02 14.99
C ASP A 15 -12.38 -8.23 15.23
N GLU A 16 -11.82 -9.30 14.67
CA GLU A 16 -10.38 -9.64 14.78
C GLU A 16 -9.53 -9.02 13.66
N ASN A 17 -10.16 -8.43 12.65
CA ASN A 17 -9.49 -7.81 11.52
C ASN A 17 -10.31 -6.61 11.03
N PRO A 18 -10.37 -5.52 11.80
CA PRO A 18 -11.20 -4.37 11.48
C PRO A 18 -10.60 -3.58 10.31
N ILE A 19 -11.44 -2.79 9.65
CA ILE A 19 -10.98 -1.79 8.68
C ILE A 19 -10.58 -0.53 9.46
N VAL A 20 -9.33 -0.12 9.30
CA VAL A 20 -8.74 1.08 9.89
C VAL A 20 -8.68 2.17 8.82
N TYR A 21 -9.16 3.36 9.17
CA TYR A 21 -9.20 4.53 8.30
C TYR A 21 -8.08 5.50 8.66
N CYS A 22 -7.43 6.07 7.65
CA CYS A 22 -6.40 7.09 7.85
C CYS A 22 -7.04 8.44 8.17
N ASP A 23 -6.63 9.06 9.28
CA ASP A 23 -7.06 10.40 9.70
C ASP A 23 -6.24 11.53 9.05
N GLY A 24 -5.40 11.20 8.06
CA GLY A 24 -4.62 12.18 7.31
C GLY A 24 -5.52 13.09 6.46
N HIS A 25 -5.27 14.40 6.48
CA HIS A 25 -6.06 15.37 5.71
C HIS A 25 -6.03 15.07 4.21
N GLY A 26 -7.21 14.81 3.62
CA GLY A 26 -7.36 14.45 2.21
C GLY A 26 -6.88 13.04 1.85
N CYS A 27 -6.67 12.16 2.84
CA CYS A 27 -6.28 10.77 2.63
C CYS A 27 -7.50 9.86 2.67
N ASN A 28 -7.67 9.02 1.65
CA ASN A 28 -8.77 8.06 1.55
C ASN A 28 -8.32 6.61 1.79
N VAL A 29 -7.21 6.42 2.51
CA VAL A 29 -6.70 5.06 2.80
C VAL A 29 -7.56 4.43 3.88
N ALA A 30 -8.22 3.33 3.51
CA ALA A 30 -8.92 2.43 4.40
C ALA A 30 -8.40 1.02 4.16
N VAL A 31 -7.95 0.34 5.20
CA VAL A 31 -7.29 -0.97 5.09
C VAL A 31 -7.68 -1.86 6.26
N HIS A 32 -7.80 -3.16 6.02
CA HIS A 32 -7.82 -4.12 7.11
C HIS A 32 -6.50 -4.08 7.87
N GLN A 33 -6.58 -4.33 9.18
CA GLN A 33 -5.42 -4.49 10.05
C GLN A 33 -4.38 -5.45 9.43
N ALA A 34 -4.81 -6.64 9.03
CA ALA A 34 -3.96 -7.66 8.43
C ALA A 34 -3.51 -7.32 7.01
N CYS A 35 -4.31 -6.58 6.22
CA CYS A 35 -3.95 -6.21 4.85
C CYS A 35 -2.87 -5.12 4.77
N TYR A 36 -2.60 -4.41 5.86
CA TYR A 36 -1.55 -3.38 5.91
C TYR A 36 -0.44 -3.67 6.94
N GLY A 37 -0.58 -4.76 7.70
CA GLY A 37 0.35 -5.13 8.76
C GLY A 37 0.33 -4.16 9.94
N ILE A 38 -0.86 -3.75 10.37
CA ILE A 38 -1.03 -2.93 11.58
C ILE A 38 -0.92 -3.86 12.79
N ILE A 39 0.17 -3.74 13.56
CA ILE A 39 0.44 -4.64 14.69
C ILE A 39 -0.60 -4.49 15.80
N THR A 40 -1.04 -3.26 16.07
CA THR A 40 -2.06 -2.97 17.07
C THR A 40 -2.92 -1.84 16.56
N VAL A 41 -4.24 -2.03 16.57
CA VAL A 41 -5.19 -0.98 16.20
C VAL A 41 -5.13 0.11 17.28
N PRO A 42 -4.82 1.37 16.93
CA PRO A 42 -4.73 2.43 17.91
C PRO A 42 -6.12 2.78 18.46
N SER A 43 -6.18 3.20 19.72
CA SER A 43 -7.39 3.74 20.34
C SER A 43 -7.67 5.21 19.96
N GLY A 44 -6.75 5.84 19.23
CA GLY A 44 -6.83 7.21 18.75
C GLY A 44 -6.58 7.30 17.24
N PRO A 45 -6.19 8.47 16.72
CA PRO A 45 -6.04 8.67 15.30
C PRO A 45 -4.96 7.75 14.71
N TRP A 46 -5.22 7.22 13.52
CA TRP A 46 -4.29 6.39 12.78
C TRP A 46 -3.87 7.08 11.50
N PHE A 47 -2.58 7.02 11.19
CA PHE A 47 -2.03 7.58 9.96
C PHE A 47 -1.32 6.48 9.17
N CYS A 48 -1.64 6.37 7.88
CA CYS A 48 -0.88 5.49 6.99
C CYS A 48 0.55 6.01 6.82
N ARG A 49 1.48 5.15 6.39
CA ARG A 49 2.90 5.53 6.23
C ARG A 49 3.10 6.75 5.33
N LYS A 50 2.26 6.94 4.30
CA LYS A 50 2.27 8.12 3.41
C LYS A 50 1.98 9.41 4.18
N CYS A 51 1.03 9.39 5.11
CA CYS A 51 0.68 10.57 5.90
C CYS A 51 1.68 10.81 7.03
N GLU A 52 2.22 9.75 7.63
CA GLU A 52 3.27 9.85 8.66
C GLU A 52 4.59 10.40 8.12
N SER A 53 4.95 10.11 6.86
CA SER A 53 6.24 10.53 6.30
C SER A 53 6.38 12.04 6.13
N GLN A 54 5.26 12.77 6.03
CA GLN A 54 5.19 14.20 5.74
C GLN A 54 5.99 14.63 4.49
N GLU A 55 6.38 13.67 3.63
CA GLU A 55 7.08 13.94 2.39
C GLU A 55 6.15 14.63 1.40
N ARG A 56 6.69 15.51 0.55
CA ARG A 56 5.90 16.18 -0.48
C ARG A 56 5.20 15.10 -1.33
N ALA A 57 3.86 15.16 -1.42
CA ALA A 57 3.04 14.15 -2.08
C ALA A 57 3.51 13.77 -3.50
N ALA A 58 4.14 14.70 -4.22
CA ALA A 58 4.72 14.44 -5.54
C ALA A 58 5.83 13.35 -5.53
N ARG A 59 6.53 13.14 -4.41
CA ARG A 59 7.61 12.14 -4.24
C ARG A 59 7.11 10.79 -3.72
N VAL A 60 5.90 10.75 -3.14
CA VAL A 60 5.32 9.53 -2.59
C VAL A 60 4.47 8.85 -3.67
N ARG A 61 5.11 8.02 -4.49
CA ARG A 61 4.47 7.30 -5.61
C ARG A 61 4.95 5.86 -5.66
N CYS A 62 4.08 4.95 -6.08
CA CYS A 62 4.44 3.56 -6.29
C CYS A 62 5.49 3.45 -7.41
N GLU A 63 6.57 2.71 -7.16
CA GLU A 63 7.61 2.41 -8.16
C GLU A 63 7.15 1.35 -9.19
N LEU A 64 6.08 0.60 -8.89
CA LEU A 64 5.61 -0.52 -9.70
C LEU A 64 4.34 -0.22 -10.51
N CYS A 65 3.69 0.92 -10.31
CA CYS A 65 2.50 1.31 -11.08
C CYS A 65 2.32 2.84 -11.09
N PRO A 66 1.57 3.41 -12.05
CA PRO A 66 1.41 4.87 -12.16
C PRO A 66 0.29 5.45 -11.27
N HIS A 67 -0.45 4.61 -10.53
CA HIS A 67 -1.50 5.09 -9.63
C HIS A 67 -0.92 5.82 -8.42
N LYS A 68 -1.59 6.91 -8.00
CA LYS A 68 -1.14 7.80 -6.90
C LYS A 68 -1.80 7.51 -5.55
N GLU A 69 -2.95 6.85 -5.60
CA GLU A 69 -3.80 6.57 -4.45
C GLU A 69 -3.72 5.10 -4.06
N GLY A 70 -3.98 4.82 -2.79
CA GLY A 70 -3.92 3.48 -2.22
C GLY A 70 -2.97 3.39 -1.03
N ALA A 71 -2.89 2.21 -0.45
CA ALA A 71 -2.06 1.94 0.72
C ALA A 71 -0.60 1.70 0.30
N LEU A 72 0.30 2.58 0.71
CA LEU A 72 1.73 2.54 0.40
C LEU A 72 2.56 2.12 1.62
N LYS A 73 3.66 1.41 1.38
CA LYS A 73 4.75 1.17 2.34
C LYS A 73 6.09 1.55 1.71
N ARG A 74 7.10 1.78 2.57
CA ARG A 74 8.47 2.07 2.12
C ARG A 74 9.10 0.84 1.48
N THR A 75 9.91 1.07 0.46
CA THR A 75 10.72 0.03 -0.19
C THR A 75 12.12 -0.04 0.41
N ASP A 76 12.82 -1.15 0.20
CA ASP A 76 14.22 -1.31 0.60
C ASP A 76 15.21 -0.44 -0.19
N ALA A 77 14.74 0.14 -1.30
CA ALA A 77 15.47 1.15 -2.08
C ALA A 77 15.22 2.60 -1.60
N GLY A 78 14.40 2.79 -0.56
CA GLY A 78 14.06 4.12 -0.01
C GLY A 78 12.92 4.83 -0.72
N GLY A 79 12.26 4.18 -1.67
CA GLY A 79 11.06 4.67 -2.34
C GLY A 79 9.77 4.13 -1.70
N TRP A 80 8.74 4.00 -2.53
CA TRP A 80 7.38 3.66 -2.11
C TRP A 80 6.77 2.63 -3.05
N CYS A 81 6.00 1.70 -2.49
CA CYS A 81 5.27 0.71 -3.27
C CYS A 81 3.90 0.45 -2.64
N HIS A 82 2.90 0.21 -3.47
CA HIS A 82 1.59 -0.20 -2.97
C HIS A 82 1.67 -1.60 -2.38
N VAL A 83 0.98 -1.80 -1.26
CA VAL A 83 0.85 -3.13 -0.66
C VAL A 83 0.19 -4.10 -1.64
N VAL A 84 -0.85 -3.66 -2.36
CA VAL A 84 -1.49 -4.47 -3.41
C VAL A 84 -0.53 -4.82 -4.55
N CYS A 85 0.32 -3.90 -5.01
CA CYS A 85 1.32 -4.20 -6.04
C CYS A 85 2.32 -5.26 -5.56
N ALA A 86 2.76 -5.15 -4.30
CA ALA A 86 3.66 -6.13 -3.69
C ALA A 86 3.02 -7.52 -3.52
N LEU A 87 1.71 -7.60 -3.28
CA LEU A 87 0.98 -8.87 -3.18
C LEU A 87 0.78 -9.56 -4.54
N TYR A 88 0.60 -8.79 -5.60
CA TYR A 88 0.29 -9.33 -6.94
C TYR A 88 1.51 -9.54 -7.85
N ILE A 89 2.69 -9.03 -7.47
CA ILE A 89 3.94 -9.26 -8.20
C ILE A 89 4.73 -10.37 -7.47
N PRO A 90 4.84 -11.58 -8.04
CA PRO A 90 5.42 -12.73 -7.35
C PRO A 90 6.86 -12.54 -6.87
N GLU A 91 7.64 -11.70 -7.56
CA GLU A 91 9.05 -11.45 -7.25
C GLU A 91 9.24 -10.43 -6.12
N VAL A 92 8.18 -9.74 -5.70
CA VAL A 92 8.22 -8.82 -4.56
C VAL A 92 8.03 -9.62 -3.27
N SER A 93 8.77 -9.25 -2.23
CA SER A 93 8.60 -9.84 -0.90
C SER A 93 8.51 -8.77 0.18
N PHE A 94 8.07 -9.13 1.38
CA PHE A 94 8.07 -8.25 2.54
C PHE A 94 9.22 -8.63 3.48
N GLY A 95 9.90 -7.63 4.05
CA GLY A 95 10.96 -7.87 5.04
C GLY A 95 10.42 -8.52 6.32
N SER A 96 9.21 -8.13 6.72
CA SER A 96 8.42 -8.78 7.77
C SER A 96 6.99 -8.95 7.27
N ILE A 97 6.46 -10.17 7.35
CA ILE A 97 5.09 -10.49 6.92
C ILE A 97 4.06 -9.92 7.91
N ASN A 98 4.42 -9.81 9.19
CA ASN A 98 3.51 -9.29 10.23
C ASN A 98 3.27 -7.79 10.08
N SER A 99 4.33 -7.02 9.82
CA SER A 99 4.24 -5.57 9.62
C SER A 99 4.09 -5.18 8.14
N MET A 100 4.18 -6.15 7.22
CA MET A 100 4.16 -5.94 5.76
C MET A 100 5.12 -4.84 5.31
N GLU A 101 6.28 -4.71 5.97
CA GLU A 101 7.28 -3.69 5.65
C GLU A 101 8.70 -4.10 6.10
N PRO A 102 9.76 -3.59 5.45
CA PRO A 102 9.72 -2.86 4.17
C PRO A 102 9.35 -3.77 3.00
N ILE A 103 8.90 -3.18 1.89
CA ILE A 103 8.69 -3.91 0.63
C ILE A 103 10.05 -4.10 -0.04
N ILE A 104 10.39 -5.34 -0.38
CA ILE A 104 11.68 -5.71 -0.96
C ILE A 104 11.53 -5.85 -2.48
N LEU A 105 12.21 -4.97 -3.23
CA LEU A 105 12.18 -4.95 -4.69
C LEU A 105 13.43 -5.55 -5.35
N LYS A 106 14.45 -5.92 -4.57
CA LYS A 106 15.73 -6.47 -5.07
C LYS A 106 15.63 -7.65 -6.03
N LYS A 107 14.58 -8.46 -5.91
CA LYS A 107 14.38 -9.66 -6.73
C LYS A 107 13.52 -9.41 -7.97
N VAL A 108 12.98 -8.20 -8.14
CA VAL A 108 12.13 -7.86 -9.28
C VAL A 108 13.01 -7.68 -10.52
N PRO A 109 12.85 -8.51 -11.56
CA PRO A 109 13.67 -8.42 -12.76
C PRO A 109 13.33 -7.14 -13.53
N GLN A 110 14.33 -6.58 -14.22
CA GLN A 110 14.21 -5.29 -14.92
C GLN A 110 13.12 -5.31 -16.01
N ASP A 111 12.88 -6.49 -16.59
CA ASP A 111 11.81 -6.73 -17.57
C ASP A 111 10.42 -6.37 -17.05
N ARG A 112 10.16 -6.44 -15.74
CA ARG A 112 8.87 -6.05 -15.14
C ARG A 112 8.60 -4.55 -15.28
N TYR A 113 9.64 -3.73 -15.24
CA TYR A 113 9.54 -2.27 -15.40
C TYR A 113 9.37 -1.87 -16.87
N ASN A 114 9.80 -2.72 -17.80
CA ASN A 114 9.73 -2.48 -19.24
C ASN A 114 8.42 -2.97 -19.88
N LYS A 115 7.50 -3.56 -19.10
CA LYS A 115 6.20 -3.98 -19.64
C LYS A 115 5.26 -2.80 -19.78
N VAL A 116 4.59 -2.74 -20.93
CA VAL A 116 3.47 -1.82 -21.13
C VAL A 116 2.27 -2.38 -20.39
N PHE A 117 1.76 -1.63 -19.42
CA PHE A 117 0.50 -1.96 -18.75
C PHE A 117 -0.65 -1.79 -19.75
N VAL A 118 -1.14 -2.90 -20.30
CA VAL A 118 -2.17 -2.91 -21.35
C VAL A 118 -3.47 -2.21 -20.90
N PHE A 119 -3.80 -2.28 -19.60
CA PHE A 119 -4.97 -1.60 -19.03
C PHE A 119 -4.80 -0.08 -18.86
N ILE A 120 -3.59 0.46 -19.02
CA ILE A 120 -3.31 1.90 -18.86
C ILE A 120 -3.29 2.61 -20.21
N ILE A 121 -3.07 1.88 -21.31
CA ILE A 121 -3.14 2.38 -22.69
C ILE A 121 -4.57 2.31 -23.30
N SER A 122 -5.55 1.82 -22.54
CA SER A 122 -6.93 1.61 -23.03
C SER A 122 -7.95 2.62 -22.48
N ASN A 123 -7.51 3.80 -22.07
CA ASN A 123 -8.40 4.91 -21.68
C ASN A 123 -8.06 6.18 -22.48
#